data_AF-A0ABD6U6J9-F1
#
_entry.id   AF-A0ABD6U6J9-F1
#
_cell.length_a   1.000
_cell.length_b   1.000
_cell.length_c   1.000
_cell.angle_alpha   90.00
_cell.angle_beta   90.00
_cell.angle_gamma   90.00
#
_symmetry.space_group_name_H-M   'P 1'
#
loop_
_entity.id
_entity.type
_entity.pdbx_description
1 polymer ?
#
loop_
_entity_poly.entity_id
_entity_poly.type
_entity_poly.pdbx_seq_one_letter_code
_entity_poly.pdbx_strand_id
1 'polypeptide(L)' 'MLIAADGSYLDLQECAEQRLSAVRGLMHSLSCMKLEHAGAQDLSNVAEAAALLLDDAHDLFKAAGAAAKREGCKHA' A
#
# COMPACT_ATOMS: atom_id res chain seq x y z
N MET A 1 0.00 -3.28 10.04
CA MET A 1 1.40 -2.80 10.19
C MET A 1 1.34 -1.49 10.94
N LEU A 2 2.24 -1.23 11.90
CA LEU A 2 2.18 -0.07 12.79
C LEU A 2 2.64 1.19 12.02
N ILE A 3 1.73 1.84 11.30
CA ILE A 3 2.04 3.14 10.67
C ILE A 3 2.00 4.18 11.78
N ALA A 4 3.11 4.91 11.92
CA ALA A 4 3.22 6.14 12.69
C ALA A 4 2.20 7.15 12.14
N ALA A 5 0.95 7.11 12.62
CA ALA A 5 -0.16 7.97 12.18
C ALA A 5 0.09 9.47 12.44
N ASP A 6 1.17 9.76 13.15
CA ASP A 6 1.74 11.06 13.48
C ASP A 6 2.82 11.54 12.49
N GLY A 7 3.17 10.75 11.47
CA GLY A 7 4.06 11.16 10.39
C GLY A 7 3.58 12.40 9.63
N SER A 8 4.50 13.06 8.92
CA SER A 8 4.17 14.19 8.06
C SER A 8 3.30 13.76 6.87
N TYR A 9 2.55 14.69 6.28
CA TYR A 9 1.78 14.41 5.07
C TYR A 9 2.65 13.78 3.97
N LEU A 10 3.84 14.34 3.73
CA LEU A 10 4.73 13.91 2.68
C LEU A 10 5.22 12.47 2.91
N ASP A 11 5.69 12.16 4.12
CA ASP A 11 6.19 10.81 4.45
C ASP A 11 5.09 9.75 4.31
N LEU A 12 3.87 10.08 4.77
CA LEU A 12 2.72 9.18 4.69
C LEU A 12 2.27 8.96 3.24
N GLN A 13 2.29 10.02 2.42
CA GLN A 13 1.97 9.92 1.00
C GLN A 13 3.01 9.07 0.25
N GLU A 14 4.30 9.33 0.46
CA GLU A 14 5.38 8.56 -0.18
C GLU A 14 5.31 7.08 0.20
N CYS A 15 5.04 6.77 1.47
CA CYS A 15 4.82 5.40 1.91
C CYS A 15 3.61 4.77 1.20
N ALA A 16 2.48 5.48 1.09
CA ALA A 16 1.29 4.97 0.41
C ALA A 16 1.58 4.62 -1.06
N GLU A 17 2.32 5.50 -1.75
CA GLU A 17 2.76 5.31 -3.13
C GLU A 17 3.70 4.10 -3.27
N GLN A 18 4.63 3.90 -2.34
CA GLN A 18 5.50 2.73 -2.33
C GLN A 18 4.70 1.42 -2.18
N ARG A 19 3.71 1.37 -1.28
CA ARG A 19 2.86 0.18 -1.12
C ARG A 19 2.03 -0.09 -2.37
N LEU A 20 1.42 0.95 -2.95
CA LEU A 20 0.68 0.82 -4.21
C LEU A 20 1.57 0.31 -5.34
N SER A 21 2.81 0.82 -5.44
CA SER A 21 3.78 0.37 -6.43
C SER A 21 4.12 -1.12 -6.25
N ALA A 22 4.29 -1.57 -5.00
CA ALA A 22 4.51 -2.98 -4.69
C ALA A 22 3.32 -3.86 -5.08
N VAL A 23 2.08 -3.45 -4.76
CA VAL A 23 0.85 -4.14 -5.20
C VAL A 23 0.80 -4.23 -6.72
N ARG A 24 1.09 -3.12 -7.43
CA ARG A 24 1.12 -3.09 -8.89
C ARG A 24 2.15 -4.08 -9.45
N GLY A 25 3.33 -4.16 -8.83
CA GLY A 25 4.37 -5.12 -9.19
C GLY A 25 3.92 -6.56 -9.00
N LEU A 26 3.29 -6.89 -7.87
CA LEU A 26 2.74 -8.22 -7.58
C LEU A 26 1.65 -8.61 -8.58
N MET A 27 0.70 -7.71 -8.86
CA MET A 27 -0.37 -7.97 -9.82
C MET A 27 0.15 -8.13 -11.25
N HIS A 28 1.19 -7.36 -11.63
CA HIS A 28 1.85 -7.54 -12.90
C HIS A 28 2.53 -8.92 -12.99
N SER A 29 3.30 -9.32 -11.97
CA SER A 29 3.92 -10.65 -11.90
C SER A 29 2.88 -11.76 -11.96
N LEU A 30 1.75 -11.61 -11.26
CA LEU A 30 0.64 -12.54 -11.29
C LEU A 30 0.03 -12.65 -12.69
N SER A 31 -0.14 -11.53 -13.40
CA SER A 31 -0.69 -11.51 -14.77
C SER A 31 0.21 -12.21 -15.79
N CYS A 32 1.52 -12.29 -15.53
CA CYS A 32 2.49 -12.96 -16.39
C CYS A 32 2.81 -14.40 -15.94
N MET A 33 2.33 -14.84 -14.77
CA MET A 33 2.55 -16.21 -14.29
C MET A 33 1.80 -17.20 -15.17
N LYS A 34 2.53 -18.19 -15.69
CA LYS A 34 1.89 -19.33 -16.35
C LYS A 34 1.30 -20.25 -15.29
N LEU A 35 -0.03 -20.30 -15.22
CA LEU A 35 -0.80 -21.10 -14.25
C LEU A 35 -0.47 -22.61 -14.28
N GLU A 36 0.11 -23.09 -15.38
CA GLU A 36 0.64 -24.46 -15.52
C GLU A 36 1.85 -24.76 -14.61
N HIS A 37 2.57 -23.74 -14.13
CA HIS A 37 3.77 -23.88 -13.29
C HIS A 37 3.62 -23.26 -11.90
N ALA A 38 2.62 -22.40 -11.69
CA ALA A 38 2.36 -21.77 -10.40
C ALA A 38 1.47 -22.70 -9.55
N GLY A 39 1.94 -23.09 -8.37
CA GLY A 39 1.08 -23.83 -7.43
C GLY A 39 -0.09 -22.95 -7.00
N ALA A 40 -1.26 -23.54 -6.74
CA ALA A 40 -2.41 -22.81 -6.19
C ALA A 40 -2.06 -22.07 -4.88
N GLN A 41 -1.10 -22.60 -4.13
CA GLN A 41 -0.54 -21.95 -2.94
C GLN A 41 0.24 -20.67 -3.27
N ASP A 42 1.07 -20.67 -4.32
CA ASP A 42 1.85 -19.48 -4.71
C ASP A 42 0.91 -18.36 -5.15
N LEU A 43 -0.13 -18.71 -5.90
CA LEU A 43 -1.17 -17.77 -6.33
C LEU A 43 -1.90 -17.16 -5.12
N SER A 44 -2.26 -17.99 -4.15
CA SER A 44 -2.92 -17.55 -2.91
C SER A 44 -2.02 -16.65 -2.07
N ASN A 45 -0.73 -16.99 -1.93
CA ASN A 45 0.25 -16.20 -1.20
C ASN A 45 0.46 -14.81 -1.84
N VAL A 46 0.56 -14.76 -3.17
CA VAL A 46 0.71 -13.49 -3.90
C VAL A 46 -0.53 -12.63 -3.75
N ALA A 47 -1.72 -13.22 -3.86
CA ALA A 47 -2.98 -12.51 -3.68
C ALA A 47 -3.14 -11.97 -2.25
N GLU A 48 -2.79 -12.76 -1.24
CA GLU A 48 -2.82 -12.34 0.17
C GLU A 48 -1.82 -11.21 0.44
N ALA A 49 -0.59 -11.32 -0.06
CA ALA A 49 0.40 -10.26 0.05
C ALA A 49 -0.06 -8.96 -0.64
N ALA A 50 -0.68 -9.05 -1.81
CA ALA A 50 -1.24 -7.91 -2.52
C ALA A 50 -2.40 -7.26 -1.73
N ALA A 51 -3.28 -8.07 -1.12
CA ALA A 51 -4.38 -7.58 -0.29
C ALA A 51 -3.85 -6.82 0.94
N LEU A 52 -2.88 -7.40 1.67
CA LEU A 52 -2.28 -6.76 2.85
C LEU A 52 -1.59 -5.43 2.51
N LEU A 53 -0.85 -5.38 1.40
CA LEU A 53 -0.19 -4.15 0.96
C LEU A 53 -1.20 -3.09 0.48
N LEU A 54 -2.33 -3.51 -0.09
CA LEU A 54 -3.40 -2.61 -0.50
C LEU A 54 -4.12 -2.00 0.70
N ASP A 55 -4.42 -2.82 1.72
CA ASP A 55 -4.99 -2.35 2.98
C ASP A 55 -4.03 -1.35 3.67
N ASP A 56 -2.74 -1.65 3.69
CA ASP A 56 -1.70 -0.76 4.25
C ASP A 56 -1.61 0.56 3.47
N ALA A 57 -1.63 0.52 2.13
CA ALA A 57 -1.67 1.72 1.30
C ALA A 57 -2.91 2.58 1.59
N HIS A 58 -4.08 1.95 1.70
CA HIS A 58 -5.34 2.63 1.97
C HIS A 58 -5.35 3.31 3.35
N ASP A 59 -4.82 2.66 4.37
CA ASP A 59 -4.66 3.25 5.70
C ASP A 59 -3.66 4.41 5.69
N LEU A 60 -2.56 4.31 4.93
CA LEU A 60 -1.61 5.41 4.72
C LEU A 60 -2.27 6.61 4.03
N PHE A 61 -3.11 6.40 3.02
CA PHE A 61 -3.84 7.50 2.38
C PHE A 61 -4.78 8.21 3.33
N LYS A 62 -5.49 7.47 4.19
CA LYS A 62 -6.34 8.08 5.23
C LYS A 62 -5.51 8.88 6.23
N ALA A 63 -4.37 8.34 6.66
CA ALA A 63 -3.46 9.01 7.58
C ALA A 63 -2.87 10.29 6.95
N ALA A 64 -2.43 10.24 5.68
CA ALA A 64 -1.94 11.39 4.93
C ALA A 64 -3.04 12.47 4.83
N GLY A 65 -4.27 12.10 4.48
CA GLY A 65 -5.40 13.03 4.45
C GLY A 65 -5.68 13.69 5.81
N ALA A 66 -5.48 12.98 6.92
CA ALA A 66 -5.56 13.56 8.25
C ALA A 66 -4.37 14.50 8.54
N ALA A 67 -3.15 14.13 8.16
CA ALA A 67 -1.95 14.94 8.32
C ALA A 67 -2.05 16.27 7.55
N ALA A 68 -2.49 16.24 6.29
CA ALA A 68 -2.71 17.43 5.48
C ALA A 68 -3.65 18.43 6.17
N LYS A 69 -4.73 17.95 6.78
CA LYS A 69 -5.66 18.82 7.55
C LYS A 69 -4.98 19.42 8.77
N ARG A 70 -4.23 18.63 9.53
CA ARG A 70 -3.50 19.12 10.72
C ARG A 70 -2.46 20.18 10.34
N GLU A 71 -1.72 19.95 9.27
CA GLU A 71 -0.70 20.86 8.77
C GLU A 71 -1.31 22.14 8.20
N GLY A 72 -2.40 22.05 7.45
CA GLY A 72 -3.16 23.22 6.98
C GLY A 72 -3.69 24.09 8.12
N CYS A 73 -4.22 23.47 9.18
CA CYS A 73 -4.68 24.19 10.38
C CYS A 73 -3.55 24.86 11.19
N LYS A 74 -2.29 24.41 11.05
CA LYS A 74 -1.15 25.05 11.73
C LYS A 74 -0.68 26.34 11.05
N HIS A 75 -1.11 26.60 9.81
CA HIS A 75 -0.71 27.75 9.01
C HIS A 75 -1.85 28.76 8.77
N ALA A 76 -3.00 28.57 9.41
CA ALA A 76 -4.16 29.47 9.38
C ALA A 76 -4.27 30.26 10.69
#